data_AF-A0A1J3EEY5-F1
#
_entry.id   AF-A0A1J3EEY5-F1
#
_cell.length_a   1.000
_cell.length_b   1.000
_cell.length_c   1.000
_cell.angle_alpha   90.00
_cell.angle_beta   90.00
_cell.angle_gamma   90.00
#
_symmetry.space_group_name_H-M   'P 1'
#
loop_
_entity.id
_entity.type
_entity.pdbx_description
1 polymer ?
#
loop_
_entity_poly.entity_id
_entity_poly.type
_entity_poly.pdbx_seq_one_letter_code
_entity_poly.pdbx_strand_id
1 'polypeptide(L)'
;ELLIEGIAQNTNGSVVFETGVVEPEVYGSQTEQAILIWGNKLGMKFDDARSASVVHHTIPFNPNKKYGGVELRLGTRSHVHWKGSAKIILSSCVSYLDGADNLRDIDEQQRKVFEETIENMCKGRMRCAALAYRRYEPGSLPTIDELSRLPQNLVLLAIIGIKDPCRPGAKDAIQLCNSAGVKVCMVTDDDV
;
A
#
# COMPACT_ATOMS: atom_id res chain seq x y z
N GLU A 1 1.97 12.05 10.41
CA GLU A 1 3.27 11.36 10.63
C GLU A 1 3.22 9.88 10.26
N LEU A 2 2.35 9.08 10.89
CA LEU A 2 2.24 7.63 10.63
C LEU A 2 2.01 7.24 9.17
N LEU A 3 1.19 8.02 8.44
CA LEU A 3 1.00 7.79 6.99
C LEU A 3 2.30 8.01 6.20
N ILE A 4 3.07 9.04 6.55
CA ILE A 4 4.36 9.36 5.91
C ILE A 4 5.35 8.23 6.15
N GLU A 5 5.44 7.71 7.38
CA GLU A 5 6.25 6.53 7.71
C GLU A 5 5.79 5.29 6.92
N GLY A 6 4.48 5.02 6.92
CA GLY A 6 3.89 3.89 6.19
C GLY A 6 4.15 3.95 4.69
N ILE A 7 4.19 5.15 4.09
CA ILE A 7 4.56 5.33 2.68
C ILE A 7 6.07 5.17 2.50
N ALA A 8 6.89 5.86 3.31
CA ALA A 8 8.33 5.97 3.07
C ALA A 8 9.12 4.70 3.43
N GLN A 9 8.71 4.01 4.50
CA GLN A 9 9.41 2.86 5.07
C GLN A 9 8.84 1.52 4.63
N ASN A 10 7.54 1.45 4.32
CA ASN A 10 6.89 0.20 3.91
C ASN A 10 6.93 0.00 2.38
N THR A 11 7.88 0.64 1.70
CA THR A 11 8.13 0.48 0.27
C THR A 11 9.63 0.26 0.07
N ASN A 12 9.99 -0.73 -0.72
CA ASN A 12 11.39 -0.98 -1.09
C ASN A 12 11.84 -0.14 -2.30
N GLY A 13 10.95 0.69 -2.84
CA GLY A 13 11.22 1.56 -3.98
C GLY A 13 12.10 2.76 -3.63
N SER A 14 12.62 3.43 -4.66
CA SER A 14 13.36 4.69 -4.52
C SER A 14 12.70 5.80 -5.32
N VAL A 15 12.85 7.04 -4.84
CA VAL A 15 12.41 8.26 -5.52
C VAL A 15 13.66 9.07 -5.80
N VAL A 16 13.96 9.30 -7.07
CA VAL A 16 15.19 9.98 -7.52
C VAL A 16 14.80 11.27 -8.21
N PHE A 17 15.31 12.39 -7.70
CA PHE A 17 15.15 13.70 -8.31
C PHE A 17 16.39 14.02 -9.14
N GLU A 18 16.26 13.96 -10.47
CA GLU A 18 17.31 14.45 -11.35
C GLU A 18 17.35 15.99 -11.36
N THR A 19 18.55 16.54 -11.52
CA THR A 19 18.74 18.00 -11.51
C THR A 19 18.04 18.63 -12.71
N GLY A 20 17.07 19.50 -12.45
CA GLY A 20 16.33 20.23 -13.49
C GLY A 20 15.03 19.54 -13.97
N VAL A 21 14.65 18.40 -13.38
CA VAL A 21 13.39 17.71 -13.70
C VAL A 21 12.36 17.96 -12.60
N VAL A 22 11.10 18.22 -13.00
CA VAL A 22 9.99 18.52 -12.06
C VAL A 22 9.35 17.26 -11.48
N GLU A 23 9.32 16.16 -12.24
CA GLU A 23 8.78 14.87 -11.80
C GLU A 23 9.93 13.90 -11.46
N PRO A 24 9.90 13.25 -10.28
CA PRO A 24 10.94 12.29 -9.93
C PRO A 24 10.78 10.98 -10.69
N GLU A 25 11.91 10.30 -10.91
CA GLU A 25 11.89 8.90 -11.29
C GLU A 25 11.59 8.04 -10.07
N VAL A 26 10.69 7.07 -10.22
CA VAL A 26 10.25 6.20 -9.12
C VAL A 26 10.47 4.74 -9.49
N TYR A 27 11.19 4.04 -8.63
CA TYR A 27 11.56 2.63 -8.81
C TYR A 27 10.83 1.75 -7.80
N GLY A 28 10.69 0.45 -8.11
CA GLY A 28 10.02 -0.55 -7.27
C GLY A 28 8.93 -1.31 -8.03
N SER A 29 8.12 -2.08 -7.31
CA SER A 29 6.92 -2.70 -7.93
C SER A 29 5.91 -1.63 -8.37
N GLN A 30 5.03 -1.94 -9.32
CA GLN A 30 4.01 -0.99 -9.81
C GLN A 30 3.19 -0.38 -8.66
N THR A 31 2.80 -1.21 -7.69
CA THR A 31 2.08 -0.77 -6.48
C THR A 31 2.91 0.18 -5.63
N GLU A 32 4.19 -0.11 -5.44
CA GLU A 32 5.09 0.76 -4.67
C GLU A 32 5.35 2.08 -5.38
N GLN A 33 5.57 2.05 -6.69
CA GLN A 33 5.73 3.26 -7.49
C GLN A 33 4.48 4.15 -7.36
N ALA A 34 3.28 3.58 -7.48
CA ALA A 34 2.04 4.34 -7.32
C ALA A 34 1.91 4.99 -5.94
N ILE A 35 2.27 4.25 -4.87
CA ILE A 35 2.24 4.76 -3.49
C ILE A 35 3.29 5.87 -3.28
N LEU A 36 4.50 5.71 -3.82
CA LEU A 36 5.56 6.71 -3.74
C LEU A 36 5.23 7.97 -4.57
N ILE A 37 4.67 7.82 -5.78
CA ILE A 37 4.18 8.94 -6.59
C ILE A 37 3.09 9.70 -5.83
N TRP A 38 2.18 8.99 -5.17
CA TRP A 38 1.18 9.62 -4.32
C TRP A 38 1.82 10.39 -3.16
N GLY A 39 2.79 9.79 -2.46
CA GLY A 39 3.56 10.47 -1.42
C GLY A 39 4.25 11.75 -1.92
N ASN A 40 4.83 11.72 -3.12
CA ASN A 40 5.45 12.90 -3.74
C ASN A 40 4.41 14.01 -3.98
N LYS A 41 3.21 13.66 -4.46
CA LYS A 41 2.10 14.62 -4.65
C LYS A 41 1.59 15.21 -3.34
N LEU A 42 1.78 14.52 -2.22
CA LEU A 42 1.51 15.04 -0.88
C LEU A 42 2.64 15.96 -0.36
N GLY A 43 3.71 16.19 -1.14
CA GLY A 43 4.84 17.03 -0.75
C GLY A 43 5.82 16.34 0.20
N MET A 44 5.84 15.00 0.24
CA MET A 44 6.75 14.27 1.10
C MET A 44 8.21 14.47 0.69
N LYS A 45 9.07 14.68 1.69
CA LYS A 45 10.52 14.60 1.56
C LYS A 45 10.97 13.22 2.01
N PHE A 46 11.21 12.32 1.06
CA PHE A 46 11.45 10.90 1.35
C PHE A 46 12.72 10.66 2.17
N ASP A 47 13.80 11.41 1.92
CA ASP A 47 15.05 11.28 2.67
C ASP A 47 14.88 11.69 4.14
N ASP A 48 14.17 12.79 4.38
CA ASP A 48 13.83 13.24 5.74
C ASP A 48 12.96 12.20 6.45
N ALA A 49 11.90 11.71 5.80
CA ALA A 49 11.02 10.68 6.35
C ALA A 49 11.76 9.36 6.64
N ARG A 50 12.70 8.98 5.77
CA ARG A 50 13.47 7.74 5.92
C ARG A 50 14.52 7.82 7.02
N SER A 51 15.16 8.97 7.16
CA SER A 51 16.16 9.22 8.21
C SER A 51 15.55 9.42 9.60
N ALA A 52 14.27 9.79 9.68
CA ALA A 52 13.56 10.02 10.94
C ALA A 52 13.24 8.74 11.74
N SER A 53 13.28 7.55 11.12
CA SER A 53 12.93 6.29 11.80
C SER A 53 13.86 5.15 11.41
N VAL A 54 14.15 4.25 12.35
CA VAL A 54 15.04 3.11 12.14
C VAL A 54 14.22 1.86 11.83
N VAL A 55 14.42 1.29 10.65
CA VAL A 55 13.90 -0.02 10.28
C VAL A 55 14.64 -1.10 11.06
N HIS A 56 13.93 -1.84 11.89
CA HIS A 56 14.50 -2.95 12.66
C HIS A 56 14.31 -4.29 11.94
N HIS A 57 13.13 -4.51 11.36
CA HIS A 57 12.81 -5.75 10.65
C HIS A 57 11.86 -5.47 9.48
N THR A 58 12.09 -6.15 8.36
CA THR A 58 11.21 -6.10 7.19
C THR A 58 10.53 -7.45 7.01
N ILE A 59 9.21 -7.42 6.87
CA ILE A 59 8.37 -8.57 6.55
C ILE A 59 8.11 -8.51 5.04
N PRO A 60 8.80 -9.34 4.22
CA PRO A 60 8.66 -9.27 2.77
C PRO A 60 7.21 -9.51 2.34
N PHE A 61 6.80 -8.84 1.27
CA PHE A 61 5.48 -9.07 0.69
C PHE A 61 5.36 -10.53 0.23
N ASN A 62 4.34 -11.21 0.74
CA ASN A 62 4.04 -12.59 0.34
C ASN A 62 2.85 -12.60 -0.64
N PRO A 63 3.03 -13.00 -1.91
CA PRO A 63 1.97 -12.98 -2.92
C PRO A 63 0.74 -13.82 -2.55
N ASN A 64 0.93 -14.97 -1.89
CA ASN A 64 -0.18 -15.83 -1.46
C ASN A 64 -0.99 -15.19 -0.33
N LYS A 65 -0.31 -14.47 0.58
CA LYS A 65 -0.97 -13.74 1.67
C LYS A 65 -1.46 -12.35 1.26
N LYS A 66 -0.95 -11.81 0.15
CA LYS A 66 -1.22 -10.47 -0.40
C LYS A 66 -0.93 -9.30 0.59
N TYR A 67 0.05 -9.45 1.48
CA TYR A 67 0.54 -8.37 2.37
C TYR A 67 2.02 -8.51 2.71
N GLY A 68 2.61 -7.42 3.22
CA GLY A 68 3.93 -7.32 3.84
C GLY A 68 3.96 -6.18 4.87
N GLY A 69 5.10 -5.95 5.52
CA GLY A 69 5.21 -4.94 6.55
C GLY A 69 6.64 -4.58 6.94
N VAL A 70 6.76 -3.59 7.82
CA VAL A 70 8.03 -3.11 8.35
C VAL A 70 7.89 -2.74 9.82
N GLU A 71 8.77 -3.26 10.65
CA GLU A 71 8.91 -2.89 12.06
C GLU A 71 9.85 -1.68 12.17
N LEU A 72 9.34 -0.60 12.75
CA LEU A 72 10.11 0.59 13.08
C LEU A 72 10.32 0.68 14.59
N ARG A 73 11.55 0.96 14.99
CA ARG A 73 11.91 1.19 16.39
C ARG A 73 11.94 2.69 16.69
N LEU A 74 11.16 3.10 17.69
CA LEU A 74 11.06 4.46 18.20
C LEU A 74 11.50 4.48 19.66
N GLY A 75 12.81 4.52 19.89
CA GLY A 75 13.39 4.39 21.22
C GLY A 75 13.08 3.04 21.86
N THR A 76 12.32 3.03 22.97
CA THR A 76 11.88 1.82 23.66
C THR A 76 10.58 1.23 23.11
N ARG A 77 9.84 2.00 22.30
CA ARG A 77 8.60 1.56 21.66
C ARG A 77 8.88 1.08 20.25
N SER A 78 7.97 0.28 19.72
CA SER A 78 8.01 -0.13 18.32
C SER A 78 6.62 -0.11 17.74
N HIS A 79 6.53 0.10 16.44
CA HIS A 79 5.30 -0.15 15.71
C HIS A 79 5.61 -0.90 14.42
N VAL A 80 4.60 -1.56 13.87
CA VAL A 80 4.71 -2.26 12.61
C VAL A 80 3.73 -1.65 11.65
N HIS A 81 4.23 -1.20 10.51
CA HIS A 81 3.44 -0.75 9.37
C HIS A 81 3.17 -1.93 8.45
N TRP A 82 1.96 -1.99 7.92
CA TRP A 82 1.47 -3.06 7.05
C TRP A 82 0.96 -2.46 5.74
N LYS A 83 1.26 -3.15 4.64
CA LYS A 83 0.85 -2.80 3.29
C LYS A 83 0.38 -4.06 2.58
N GLY A 84 -0.77 -4.00 1.92
CA GLY A 84 -1.27 -5.15 1.18
C GLY A 84 -2.57 -4.87 0.46
N SER A 85 -3.24 -5.94 0.03
CA SER A 85 -4.61 -5.88 -0.51
C SER A 85 -5.54 -5.15 0.45
N ALA A 86 -6.29 -4.18 -0.06
CA ALA A 86 -7.17 -3.36 0.77
C ALA A 86 -8.18 -4.20 1.56
N LYS A 87 -8.78 -5.23 0.94
CA LYS A 87 -9.74 -6.13 1.60
C LYS A 87 -9.11 -6.91 2.76
N ILE A 88 -7.88 -7.40 2.57
CA ILE A 88 -7.17 -8.22 3.56
C ILE A 88 -6.67 -7.39 4.74
N ILE A 89 -6.17 -6.19 4.48
CA ILE A 89 -5.75 -5.28 5.56
C ILE A 89 -6.99 -4.78 6.33
N LEU A 90 -8.05 -4.37 5.65
CA LEU A 90 -9.27 -3.86 6.27
C LEU A 90 -9.95 -4.89 7.18
N SER A 91 -9.97 -6.17 6.80
CA SER A 91 -10.54 -7.23 7.63
C SER A 91 -9.83 -7.38 8.98
N SER A 92 -8.57 -6.95 9.05
CA SER A 92 -7.72 -7.00 10.24
C SER A 92 -7.68 -5.67 11.02
N CYS A 93 -8.38 -4.63 10.55
CA CYS A 93 -8.45 -3.33 11.21
C CYS A 93 -9.64 -3.25 12.16
N VAL A 94 -9.41 -2.72 13.36
CA VAL A 94 -10.46 -2.44 14.38
C VAL A 94 -10.69 -0.96 14.60
N SER A 95 -9.74 -0.13 14.17
CA SER A 95 -9.80 1.33 14.23
C SER A 95 -9.18 1.95 12.99
N TYR A 96 -9.35 3.25 12.80
CA TYR A 96 -8.77 4.03 11.72
C TYR A 96 -8.37 5.43 12.21
N LEU A 97 -7.47 6.10 11.49
CA LEU A 97 -7.23 7.53 11.68
C LEU A 97 -8.14 8.32 10.73
N ASP A 98 -8.89 9.27 11.26
CA ASP A 98 -9.65 10.21 10.45
C ASP A 98 -8.74 11.29 9.82
N GLY A 99 -9.31 12.13 8.95
CA GLY A 99 -8.55 13.20 8.27
C GLY A 99 -7.98 14.29 9.18
N ALA A 100 -8.31 14.26 10.48
CA ALA A 100 -7.76 15.14 11.51
C ALA A 100 -6.85 14.37 12.49
N ASP A 101 -6.34 13.21 12.07
CA ASP A 101 -5.46 12.32 12.84
C ASP A 101 -6.06 11.79 14.16
N ASN A 102 -7.40 11.79 14.29
CA ASN A 102 -8.06 11.21 15.46
C ASN A 102 -8.26 9.71 15.26
N LEU A 103 -7.91 8.94 16.29
CA LEU A 103 -8.19 7.52 16.34
C LEU A 103 -9.69 7.28 16.56
N ARG A 104 -10.32 6.53 15.66
CA ARG A 104 -11.72 6.14 15.74
C ARG A 104 -11.88 4.64 15.57
N ASP A 105 -12.82 4.06 16.29
CA ASP A 105 -13.17 2.65 16.12
C ASP A 105 -13.90 2.44 14.78
N ILE A 106 -13.69 1.28 14.17
CA ILE A 106 -14.44 0.83 13.00
C ILE A 106 -15.64 0.06 13.50
N ASP A 107 -16.77 0.75 13.62
CA ASP A 107 -18.07 0.10 13.81
C ASP A 107 -18.55 -0.59 12.51
N GLU A 108 -19.69 -1.27 12.58
CA GLU A 108 -20.25 -2.01 11.44
C GLU A 108 -20.60 -1.09 10.26
N GLN A 109 -21.10 0.12 10.54
CA GLN A 109 -21.49 1.07 9.51
C GLN A 109 -20.28 1.63 8.79
N GLN A 110 -19.25 2.01 9.54
CA GLN A 110 -18.00 2.52 8.99
C GLN A 110 -17.24 1.43 8.22
N ARG A 111 -17.30 0.18 8.68
CA ARG A 111 -16.76 -0.98 7.94
C ARG A 111 -17.41 -1.10 6.56
N LYS A 112 -18.74 -1.08 6.51
CA LYS A 112 -19.51 -1.12 5.25
C LYS A 112 -19.11 0.01 4.31
N VAL A 113 -18.95 1.24 4.82
CA VAL A 113 -18.48 2.38 4.01
C VAL A 113 -17.11 2.11 3.38
N PHE A 114 -16.17 1.56 4.13
CA PHE A 114 -14.84 1.22 3.59
C PHE A 114 -14.89 0.07 2.59
N GLU A 115 -15.69 -0.96 2.85
CA GLU A 115 -15.89 -2.10 1.94
C GLU A 115 -16.52 -1.63 0.62
N GLU A 116 -17.59 -0.83 0.67
CA GLU A 116 -18.23 -0.23 -0.50
C GLU A 116 -17.27 0.67 -1.28
N THR A 117 -16.42 1.44 -0.59
CA THR A 117 -15.39 2.26 -1.22
C THR A 117 -14.41 1.40 -2.01
N ILE A 118 -13.92 0.30 -1.42
CA ILE A 118 -13.03 -0.65 -2.10
C ILE A 118 -13.74 -1.29 -3.30
N GLU A 119 -15.00 -1.73 -3.14
CA GLU A 119 -15.77 -2.31 -4.23
C GLU A 119 -15.99 -1.34 -5.39
N ASN A 120 -16.31 -0.08 -5.09
CA ASN A 120 -16.48 0.95 -6.11
C ASN A 120 -15.16 1.24 -6.84
N MET A 121 -14.03 1.21 -6.13
CA MET A 121 -12.72 1.31 -6.77
C MET A 121 -12.44 0.11 -7.69
N CYS A 122 -12.74 -1.11 -7.25
CA CYS A 122 -12.61 -2.32 -8.06
C CYS A 122 -13.52 -2.28 -9.31
N LYS A 123 -14.77 -1.83 -9.19
CA LYS A 123 -15.68 -1.62 -10.34
C LYS A 123 -15.11 -0.62 -11.36
N GLY A 124 -14.32 0.35 -10.87
CA GLY A 124 -13.54 1.27 -11.69
C GLY A 124 -12.28 0.67 -12.34
N ARG A 125 -12.08 -0.66 -12.25
CA ARG A 125 -10.89 -1.40 -12.71
C ARG A 125 -9.59 -0.93 -12.05
N MET A 126 -9.67 -0.60 -10.76
CA MET A 126 -8.49 -0.22 -9.97
C MET A 126 -8.08 -1.36 -9.05
N ARG A 127 -6.77 -1.58 -8.94
CA ARG A 127 -6.20 -2.41 -7.88
C ARG A 127 -6.27 -1.63 -6.58
N CYS A 128 -6.76 -2.26 -5.51
CA CYS A 128 -6.91 -1.59 -4.21
C CYS A 128 -5.85 -2.09 -3.22
N ALA A 129 -5.07 -1.16 -2.67
CA ALA A 129 -4.14 -1.41 -1.58
C ALA A 129 -4.56 -0.65 -0.32
N ALA A 130 -4.08 -1.08 0.84
CA ALA A 130 -4.25 -0.31 2.06
C ALA A 130 -2.95 -0.27 2.88
N LEU A 131 -2.83 0.80 3.64
CA LEU A 131 -1.79 1.01 4.64
C LEU A 131 -2.45 0.97 6.03
N ALA A 132 -1.83 0.26 6.95
CA ALA A 132 -2.28 0.18 8.33
C ALA A 132 -1.08 0.07 9.26
N TYR A 133 -1.26 0.32 10.55
CA TYR A 133 -0.19 0.16 11.52
C TYR A 133 -0.70 -0.40 12.85
N ARG A 134 0.25 -0.89 13.67
CA ARG A 134 -0.01 -1.26 15.06
C ARG A 134 1.18 -0.90 15.94
N ARG A 135 0.89 -0.29 17.09
CA ARG A 135 1.87 -0.01 18.15
C ARG A 135 2.03 -1.20 19.07
N TYR A 136 3.25 -1.35 19.57
CA TYR A 136 3.64 -2.33 20.58
C TYR A 136 4.35 -1.59 21.72
N GLU A 137 3.97 -1.93 22.94
CA GLU A 137 4.64 -1.45 24.13
C GLU A 137 6.01 -2.11 24.27
N PRO A 138 6.94 -1.53 25.05
CA PRO A 138 8.25 -2.12 25.28
C PRO A 138 8.14 -3.56 25.78
N GLY A 139 8.81 -4.49 25.08
CA GLY A 139 8.77 -5.92 25.41
C GLY A 139 7.51 -6.67 24.99
N SER A 140 6.52 -6.00 24.39
CA SER A 140 5.30 -6.64 23.87
C SER A 140 5.34 -6.96 22.38
N LEU A 141 6.49 -6.76 21.73
CA LEU A 141 6.72 -7.14 20.34
C LEU A 141 6.67 -8.67 20.21
N PRO A 142 5.88 -9.22 19.26
CA PRO A 142 5.87 -10.65 19.00
C PRO A 142 7.22 -11.14 18.46
N THR A 143 7.39 -12.46 18.46
CA THR A 143 8.52 -13.10 17.78
C THR A 143 8.48 -12.84 16.27
N ILE A 144 9.61 -13.01 15.56
CA ILE A 144 9.69 -12.79 14.10
C ILE A 144 8.67 -13.65 13.33
N ASP A 145 8.46 -14.90 13.78
CA ASP A 145 7.49 -15.81 13.16
C ASP A 145 6.04 -15.35 13.35
N GLU A 146 5.74 -14.75 14.50
CA GLU A 146 4.43 -14.16 14.79
C GLU A 146 4.23 -12.84 14.05
N LEU A 147 5.28 -12.00 13.99
CA LEU A 147 5.32 -10.77 13.22
C LEU A 147 5.10 -11.01 11.72
N SER A 148 5.40 -12.21 11.22
CA SER A 148 5.10 -12.62 9.83
C SER A 148 3.61 -12.90 9.56
N ARG A 149 2.75 -12.75 10.58
CA ARG A 149 1.29 -12.90 10.49
C ARG A 149 0.61 -11.56 10.72
N LEU A 150 -0.39 -11.27 9.89
CA LEU A 150 -1.20 -10.06 10.01
C LEU A 150 -2.02 -10.11 11.32
N PRO A 151 -1.85 -9.15 12.24
CA PRO A 151 -2.60 -9.12 13.49
C PRO A 151 -4.03 -8.61 13.28
N GLN A 152 -4.97 -8.98 14.15
CA GLN A 152 -6.41 -8.66 14.02
C GLN A 152 -6.85 -7.32 14.64
N ASN A 153 -5.91 -6.47 15.03
CA ASN A 153 -6.18 -5.20 15.72
C ASN A 153 -5.32 -4.07 15.16
N LEU A 154 -5.36 -3.93 13.85
CA LEU A 154 -4.70 -2.85 13.14
C LEU A 154 -5.50 -1.56 13.20
N VAL A 155 -4.78 -0.45 13.03
CA VAL A 155 -5.33 0.87 12.75
C VAL A 155 -5.16 1.16 11.26
N LEU A 156 -6.26 1.34 10.54
CA LEU A 156 -6.25 1.70 9.12
C LEU A 156 -5.75 3.15 8.95
N LEU A 157 -4.80 3.35 8.03
CA LEU A 157 -4.25 4.67 7.70
C LEU A 157 -4.77 5.19 6.36
N ALA A 158 -4.82 4.33 5.34
CA ALA A 158 -5.27 4.72 4.01
C ALA A 158 -5.78 3.53 3.20
N ILE A 159 -6.77 3.80 2.33
CA ILE A 159 -7.18 2.92 1.24
C ILE A 159 -6.79 3.64 -0.06
N ILE A 160 -6.08 2.94 -0.94
CA ILE A 160 -5.45 3.49 -2.14
C ILE A 160 -5.97 2.72 -3.35
N GLY A 161 -6.65 3.43 -4.25
CA GLY A 161 -7.02 2.93 -5.57
C GLY A 161 -5.91 3.21 -6.58
N ILE A 162 -5.41 2.16 -7.22
CA ILE A 162 -4.32 2.21 -8.19
C ILE A 162 -4.88 1.83 -9.55
N LYS A 163 -4.84 2.78 -10.48
CA LYS A 163 -5.29 2.57 -11.86
C LYS A 163 -4.07 2.28 -12.72
N ASP A 164 -3.94 1.05 -13.20
CA ASP A 164 -2.91 0.66 -14.16
C ASP A 164 -3.35 1.13 -15.56
N PRO A 165 -2.71 2.15 -16.15
CA PRO A 165 -3.08 2.59 -17.49
C PRO A 165 -2.71 1.52 -18.51
N CYS A 166 -3.57 1.31 -19.50
CA CYS A 166 -3.20 0.51 -20.67
C CYS A 166 -1.98 1.14 -21.34
N ARG A 167 -1.03 0.29 -21.78
CA ARG A 167 0.12 0.77 -22.54
C ARG A 167 -0.36 1.49 -23.81
N PRO A 168 0.24 2.65 -24.17
CA PRO A 168 -0.01 3.28 -25.47
C PRO A 168 0.19 2.28 -26.60
N GLY A 169 -0.73 2.26 -27.57
CA GLY A 169 -0.70 1.33 -28.71
C GLY A 169 -1.20 -0.10 -28.43
N ALA A 170 -1.50 -0.47 -27.17
CA ALA A 170 -2.02 -1.81 -26.86
C ALA A 170 -3.34 -2.09 -27.58
N LYS A 171 -4.24 -1.09 -27.65
CA LYS A 171 -5.51 -1.20 -28.37
C LYS A 171 -5.30 -1.44 -29.87
N ASP A 172 -4.39 -0.69 -30.48
CA ASP A 172 -4.12 -0.76 -31.91
C ASP A 172 -3.47 -2.10 -32.26
N ALA A 173 -2.55 -2.59 -31.42
CA ALA A 173 -1.95 -3.91 -31.57
C ALA A 173 -2.99 -5.04 -31.49
N ILE A 174 -3.92 -4.98 -30.53
CA ILE A 174 -5.00 -5.97 -30.42
C ILE A 174 -5.92 -5.93 -31.65
N GLN A 175 -6.25 -4.73 -32.14
CA GLN A 175 -7.06 -4.57 -33.35
C GLN A 175 -6.37 -5.16 -34.59
N LEU A 176 -5.06 -4.92 -34.74
CA LEU A 176 -4.26 -5.46 -35.83
C LEU A 176 -4.27 -7.00 -35.81
N CYS A 177 -4.00 -7.61 -34.64
CA CYS A 177 -4.06 -9.06 -34.47
C CYS A 177 -5.43 -9.64 -34.86
N ASN A 178 -6.51 -9.03 -34.36
CA ASN A 178 -7.87 -9.48 -34.68
C ASN A 178 -8.18 -9.34 -36.18
N SER A 179 -7.74 -8.26 -36.83
CA SER A 179 -7.92 -8.05 -38.28
C SER A 179 -7.16 -9.07 -39.14
N ALA A 180 -6.06 -9.61 -38.61
CA ALA A 180 -5.29 -10.68 -39.22
C ALA A 180 -5.85 -12.09 -38.92
N GLY A 181 -7.00 -12.20 -38.24
CA GLY A 181 -7.60 -13.48 -37.86
C GLY A 181 -6.95 -14.16 -36.65
N VAL A 182 -6.05 -13.48 -35.94
CA VAL A 182 -5.42 -14.00 -34.72
C VAL A 182 -6.30 -13.68 -33.52
N LYS A 183 -6.70 -14.72 -32.77
CA LYS A 183 -7.49 -14.56 -31.53
C LYS A 183 -6.58 -14.16 -30.37
N VAL A 184 -6.85 -13.01 -29.77
CA VAL A 184 -6.16 -12.54 -28.55
C VAL A 184 -6.97 -12.94 -27.31
N CYS A 185 -6.32 -13.55 -26.32
CA CYS A 185 -6.91 -13.90 -25.03
C CYS A 185 -6.10 -13.27 -23.89
N MET A 186 -6.78 -12.83 -22.82
CA MET A 186 -6.14 -12.37 -21.59
C MET A 186 -6.04 -13.54 -20.59
N VAL A 187 -4.86 -13.71 -20.01
CA VAL A 187 -4.63 -14.60 -18.86
C VAL A 187 -4.15 -13.70 -17.72
N THR A 188 -4.90 -13.65 -16.63
CA THR A 188 -4.59 -12.82 -15.46
C THR A 188 -4.91 -13.57 -14.17
N ASP A 189 -4.12 -13.30 -13.14
CA ASP A 189 -4.36 -13.73 -11.75
C ASP A 189 -5.14 -12.67 -10.95
N ASP A 190 -5.54 -11.57 -11.59
CA ASP A 190 -6.42 -10.58 -10.98
C ASP A 190 -7.84 -11.15 -10.78
N ASP A 191 -8.48 -10.78 -9.66
CA ASP A 191 -9.84 -11.18 -9.34
C ASP A 191 -10.83 -10.59 -10.38
N VAL A 192 -11.74 -11.42 -10.93
CA VAL A 192 -12.72 -11.06 -11.99
C VAL A 192 -13.90 -10.26 -11.45
#